data_AF-A0A969FEW0-F1
#
_entry.id   AF-A0A969FEW0-F1
#
_cell.length_a   1.000
_cell.length_b   1.000
_cell.length_c   1.000
_cell.angle_alpha   90.00
_cell.angle_beta   90.00
_cell.angle_gamma   90.00
#
_symmetry.space_group_name_H-M   'P 1'
#
loop_
_entity.id
_entity.type
_entity.pdbx_description
1 polymer ?
#
loop_
_entity_poly.entity_id
_entity_poly.type
_entity_poly.pdbx_seq_one_letter_code
_entity_poly.pdbx_strand_id
1 'polypeptide(L)'
;MLAEVLDVLEIADVRSRVLQSRTYASYSISYRSPVTGEKVGIVWSEDVNLVKLYNVLKACNDALVADRCTALRLIRAESLGASSNRGYQLYQEIFQADHHQHFIPDLASVHYLVTYHALVNDALSGDLVVGDITPDLLRLQSLMRETDLLKHCTLLQQFGFFEMQPNTIPNDVFSIAAVTEFMVDRVANQQCMAIEQLVQETVAQFHGIDEDRAVGLIYDLARGAQLIAVLDTEAELSEQLVYSIDT
;
A
#
# COMPACT_ATOMS: atom_id res chain seq x y z
N MET A 1 10.22 1.99 13.35
CA MET A 1 9.35 2.74 12.41
C MET A 1 7.89 2.76 12.85
N LEU A 2 7.01 1.86 12.37
CA LEU A 2 5.56 2.04 12.61
C LEU A 2 5.16 1.93 14.10
N ALA A 3 5.84 1.08 14.89
CA ALA A 3 5.62 1.00 16.34
C ALA A 3 5.80 2.36 17.04
N GLU A 4 6.90 3.04 16.73
CA GLU A 4 7.23 4.33 17.35
C GLU A 4 6.21 5.40 16.99
N VAL A 5 5.69 5.36 15.76
CA VAL A 5 4.62 6.25 15.33
C VAL A 5 3.33 5.97 16.10
N LEU A 6 2.94 4.71 16.27
CA LEU A 6 1.77 4.36 17.08
C LEU A 6 1.94 4.79 18.55
N ASP A 7 3.16 4.76 19.08
CA ASP A 7 3.46 5.26 20.42
C ASP A 7 3.29 6.80 20.51
N VAL A 8 3.74 7.57 19.52
CA VAL A 8 3.51 9.03 19.46
C VAL A 8 2.03 9.36 19.43
N LEU A 9 1.27 8.59 18.65
CA LEU A 9 -0.17 8.72 18.48
C LEU A 9 -0.96 8.17 19.69
N GLU A 10 -0.27 7.69 20.73
CA GLU A 10 -0.86 7.16 21.96
C GLU A 10 -1.86 6.03 21.71
N ILE A 11 -1.60 5.22 20.69
CA ILE A 11 -2.47 4.11 20.31
C ILE A 11 -2.33 2.97 21.33
N ALA A 12 -3.48 2.44 21.77
CA ALA A 12 -3.52 1.38 22.77
C ALA A 12 -3.18 -0.02 22.20
N ASP A 13 -2.73 -0.91 23.10
CA ASP A 13 -2.47 -2.32 22.84
C ASP A 13 -1.50 -2.61 21.68
N VAL A 14 -0.51 -1.74 21.47
CA VAL A 14 0.53 -1.94 20.45
C VAL A 14 1.36 -3.18 20.81
N ARG A 15 1.36 -4.18 19.93
CA ARG A 15 2.13 -5.43 20.09
C ARG A 15 2.90 -5.74 18.82
N SER A 16 4.21 -5.83 18.94
CA SER A 16 5.05 -6.33 17.84
C SER A 16 4.84 -7.84 17.64
N ARG A 17 5.21 -8.34 16.45
CA ARG A 17 5.29 -9.77 16.14
C ARG A 17 3.95 -10.51 16.22
N VAL A 18 2.95 -9.97 15.54
CA VAL A 18 1.61 -10.57 15.41
C VAL A 18 1.68 -11.90 14.68
N LEU A 19 2.46 -11.94 13.60
CA LEU A 19 2.70 -13.16 12.84
C LEU A 19 3.63 -14.09 13.64
N GLN A 20 3.16 -15.29 13.96
CA GLN A 20 4.00 -16.33 14.58
C GLN A 20 4.87 -17.05 13.55
N SER A 21 5.66 -16.27 12.81
CA SER A 21 6.62 -16.77 11.82
C SER A 21 8.03 -16.33 12.22
N ARG A 22 8.99 -17.26 12.18
CA ARG A 22 10.40 -16.92 12.41
C ARG A 22 10.91 -15.86 11.42
N THR A 23 10.40 -15.90 10.19
CA THR A 23 10.82 -15.00 9.12
C THR A 23 10.02 -13.70 9.12
N TYR A 24 8.72 -13.76 9.44
CA TYR A 24 7.82 -12.62 9.21
C TYR A 24 7.37 -11.90 10.48
N ALA A 25 7.71 -12.40 11.67
CA ALA A 25 7.35 -11.76 12.94
C ALA A 25 7.76 -10.29 12.99
N SER A 26 9.00 -9.96 12.61
CA SER A 26 9.52 -8.58 12.65
C SER A 26 8.84 -7.63 11.66
N TYR A 27 8.11 -8.15 10.67
CA TYR A 27 7.38 -7.36 9.68
C TYR A 27 5.93 -7.07 10.08
N SER A 28 5.56 -7.41 11.33
CA SER A 28 4.17 -7.32 11.77
C SER A 28 4.02 -6.66 13.13
N ILE A 29 2.93 -5.91 13.26
CA ILE A 29 2.53 -5.22 14.49
C ILE A 29 1.01 -5.22 14.57
N SER A 30 0.45 -5.23 15.78
CA SER A 30 -0.99 -5.03 15.98
C SER A 30 -1.22 -3.89 16.93
N TYR A 31 -2.41 -3.32 16.83
CA TYR A 31 -2.90 -2.33 17.78
C TYR A 31 -4.42 -2.47 17.93
N ARG A 32 -4.98 -1.78 18.91
CA ARG A 32 -6.44 -1.67 19.04
C ARG A 32 -6.93 -0.41 18.36
N SER A 33 -7.84 -0.56 17.40
CA SER A 33 -8.49 0.56 16.71
C SER A 33 -9.19 1.46 17.72
N PRO A 34 -8.89 2.76 17.78
CA PRO A 34 -9.57 3.68 18.67
C PRO A 34 -11.02 3.93 18.25
N VAL A 35 -11.35 3.70 16.97
CA VAL A 35 -12.69 3.92 16.40
C VAL A 35 -13.57 2.70 16.58
N THR A 36 -13.07 1.51 16.21
CA THR A 36 -13.89 0.27 16.18
C THR A 36 -13.64 -0.64 17.39
N GLY A 37 -12.57 -0.41 18.16
CA GLY A 37 -12.17 -1.28 19.27
C GLY A 37 -11.53 -2.60 18.83
N GLU A 38 -11.42 -2.84 17.53
CA GLU A 38 -10.94 -4.08 16.94
C GLU A 38 -9.42 -4.22 17.02
N LYS A 39 -8.95 -5.47 16.98
CA LYS A 39 -7.53 -5.75 16.97
C LYS A 39 -7.04 -5.80 15.53
N VAL A 40 -6.41 -4.73 15.09
CA VAL A 40 -5.91 -4.57 13.73
C VAL A 40 -4.47 -5.09 13.68
N GLY A 41 -4.19 -6.04 12.78
CA GLY A 41 -2.85 -6.48 12.44
C GLY A 41 -2.35 -5.74 11.21
N ILE A 42 -1.16 -5.15 11.29
CA ILE A 42 -0.44 -4.55 10.16
C ILE A 42 0.72 -5.47 9.80
N VAL A 43 0.87 -5.75 8.51
CA VAL A 43 1.99 -6.52 7.95
C VAL A 43 2.60 -5.72 6.81
N TRP A 44 3.91 -5.49 6.86
CA TRP A 44 4.64 -4.75 5.81
C TRP A 44 5.61 -5.69 5.07
N SER A 45 5.41 -5.92 3.77
CA SER A 45 6.32 -6.76 2.99
C SER A 45 6.55 -6.27 1.56
N GLU A 46 7.81 -5.90 1.26
CA GLU A 46 8.27 -5.44 -0.07
C GLU A 46 9.16 -6.49 -0.77
N ASP A 47 9.02 -7.78 -0.45
CA ASP A 47 9.81 -8.80 -1.14
C ASP A 47 9.22 -9.10 -2.53
N VAL A 48 10.03 -8.98 -3.58
CA VAL A 48 9.64 -9.25 -4.97
C VAL A 48 9.30 -10.73 -5.24
N ASN A 49 9.74 -11.64 -4.38
CA ASN A 49 9.59 -13.08 -4.61
C ASN A 49 8.15 -13.55 -4.28
N LEU A 50 7.42 -14.01 -5.29
CA LEU A 50 6.04 -14.49 -5.16
C LEU A 50 5.87 -15.71 -4.24
N VAL A 51 6.90 -16.54 -4.05
CA VAL A 51 6.87 -17.63 -3.06
C VAL A 51 6.88 -17.07 -1.64
N LYS A 52 7.67 -16.01 -1.40
CA LYS A 52 7.69 -15.33 -0.10
C LYS A 52 6.39 -14.56 0.14
N LEU A 53 5.78 -13.97 -0.89
CA LEU A 53 4.44 -13.40 -0.81
C LEU A 53 3.43 -14.44 -0.32
N TYR A 54 3.36 -15.61 -0.96
CA TYR A 54 2.48 -16.70 -0.51
C TYR A 54 2.71 -17.08 0.95
N ASN A 55 3.98 -17.21 1.37
CA ASN A 55 4.32 -17.56 2.75
C ASN A 55 3.95 -16.46 3.76
N VAL A 56 4.04 -15.18 3.38
CA VAL A 56 3.61 -14.06 4.23
C VAL A 56 2.09 -14.08 4.40
N LEU A 57 1.35 -14.25 3.29
CA LEU A 57 -0.12 -14.31 3.31
C LEU A 57 -0.63 -15.52 4.07
N LYS A 58 0.06 -16.66 3.97
CA LYS A 58 -0.23 -17.83 4.79
C LYS A 58 -0.08 -17.52 6.28
N ALA A 59 1.00 -16.85 6.67
CA ALA A 59 1.19 -16.43 8.06
C ALA A 59 0.10 -15.44 8.52
N CYS A 60 -0.36 -14.54 7.64
CA CYS A 60 -1.50 -13.66 7.90
C CYS A 60 -2.78 -14.44 8.17
N ASN A 61 -3.09 -15.42 7.31
CA ASN A 61 -4.25 -16.28 7.49
C ASN A 61 -4.18 -17.08 8.80
N ASP A 62 -3.01 -17.65 9.11
CA ASP A 62 -2.79 -18.36 10.38
C ASP A 62 -3.02 -17.43 11.60
N ALA A 63 -2.68 -16.15 11.48
CA ALA A 63 -2.91 -15.15 12.53
C ALA A 63 -4.41 -14.82 12.71
N LEU A 64 -5.18 -14.75 11.62
CA LEU A 64 -6.64 -14.59 11.66
C LEU A 64 -7.31 -15.80 12.32
N VAL A 65 -6.96 -17.01 11.88
CA VAL A 65 -7.52 -18.27 12.43
C VAL A 65 -7.21 -18.41 13.92
N ALA A 66 -6.06 -17.93 14.37
CA ALA A 66 -5.65 -17.94 15.77
C ALA A 66 -6.17 -16.74 16.59
N ASP A 67 -7.09 -15.93 16.05
CA ASP A 67 -7.67 -14.74 16.69
C ASP A 67 -6.60 -13.75 17.21
N ARG A 68 -5.49 -13.64 16.47
CA ARG A 68 -4.41 -12.69 16.81
C ARG A 68 -4.72 -11.29 16.32
N CYS A 69 -5.59 -11.16 15.34
CA CYS A 69 -6.18 -9.91 14.88
C CYS A 69 -7.51 -10.25 14.20
N THR A 70 -8.44 -9.31 14.21
CA THR A 70 -9.74 -9.42 13.55
C THR A 70 -9.77 -8.70 12.21
N ALA A 71 -8.89 -7.70 12.05
CA ALA A 71 -8.67 -6.96 10.82
C ALA A 71 -7.20 -7.07 10.38
N LEU A 72 -6.95 -7.02 9.09
CA LEU A 72 -5.59 -7.04 8.53
C LEU A 72 -5.37 -5.86 7.62
N ARG A 73 -4.17 -5.28 7.71
CA ARG A 73 -3.68 -4.22 6.83
C ARG A 73 -2.37 -4.67 6.24
N LEU A 74 -2.35 -4.95 4.95
CA LEU A 74 -1.12 -5.25 4.21
C LEU A 74 -0.54 -3.93 3.69
N ILE A 75 0.74 -3.67 3.94
CA ILE A 75 1.51 -2.60 3.30
C ILE A 75 2.47 -3.26 2.32
N ARG A 76 2.28 -3.00 1.03
CA ARG A 76 3.10 -3.55 -0.05
C ARG A 76 2.91 -2.76 -1.33
N ALA A 77 3.99 -2.34 -1.99
CA ALA A 77 3.96 -1.79 -3.33
C ALA A 77 4.27 -2.83 -4.42
N GLU A 78 5.00 -3.88 -4.07
CA GLU A 78 5.39 -4.93 -5.02
C GLU A 78 4.22 -5.76 -5.57
N SER A 79 4.36 -6.23 -6.82
CA SER A 79 3.33 -7.02 -7.51
C SER A 79 2.86 -8.24 -6.69
N LEU A 80 1.56 -8.54 -6.80
CA LEU A 80 0.92 -9.74 -6.24
C LEU A 80 1.06 -10.98 -7.15
N GLY A 81 1.59 -10.81 -8.36
CA GLY A 81 1.63 -11.84 -9.40
C GLY A 81 0.33 -11.94 -10.18
N ALA A 82 0.18 -13.02 -10.95
CA ALA A 82 -1.00 -13.31 -11.77
C ALA A 82 -2.03 -14.15 -11.00
N SER A 83 -3.26 -14.22 -11.52
CA SER A 83 -4.39 -14.97 -10.95
C SER A 83 -4.13 -16.49 -10.79
N SER A 84 -3.22 -17.03 -11.59
CA SER A 84 -2.77 -18.42 -11.50
C SER A 84 -1.81 -18.67 -10.32
N ASN A 85 -1.21 -17.62 -9.74
CA ASN A 85 -0.31 -17.76 -8.60
C ASN A 85 -1.08 -18.02 -7.31
N ARG A 86 -0.63 -19.01 -6.54
CA ARG A 86 -1.21 -19.36 -5.24
C ARG A 86 -1.19 -18.22 -4.23
N GLY A 87 -0.18 -17.34 -4.30
CA GLY A 87 -0.09 -16.13 -3.48
C GLY A 87 -1.25 -15.17 -3.78
N TYR A 88 -1.51 -14.92 -5.06
CA TYR A 88 -2.63 -14.08 -5.49
C TYR A 88 -3.99 -14.66 -5.07
N GLN A 89 -4.19 -15.97 -5.24
CA GLN A 89 -5.43 -16.63 -4.82
C GLN A 89 -5.69 -16.48 -3.32
N LEU A 90 -4.66 -16.72 -2.50
CA LEU A 90 -4.77 -16.53 -1.05
C LEU A 90 -4.96 -15.05 -0.66
N TYR A 91 -4.35 -14.13 -1.40
CA TYR A 91 -4.61 -12.70 -1.21
C TYR A 91 -6.10 -12.39 -1.43
N GLN A 92 -6.68 -12.88 -2.54
CA GLN A 92 -8.10 -12.70 -2.83
C GLN A 92 -8.98 -13.32 -1.73
N GLU A 93 -8.67 -14.52 -1.25
CA GLU A 93 -9.42 -15.15 -0.16
C GLU A 93 -9.43 -14.32 1.14
N ILE A 94 -8.31 -13.67 1.47
CA ILE A 94 -8.18 -12.88 2.70
C ILE A 94 -8.77 -11.48 2.52
N PHE A 95 -8.47 -10.80 1.41
CA PHE A 95 -8.72 -9.36 1.23
C PHE A 95 -10.02 -9.05 0.45
N GLN A 96 -10.83 -10.06 0.11
CA GLN A 96 -12.19 -9.83 -0.43
C GLN A 96 -13.17 -9.30 0.62
N ALA A 97 -12.95 -9.54 1.90
CA ALA A 97 -13.82 -9.00 2.95
C ALA A 97 -13.47 -7.54 3.25
N ASP A 98 -14.50 -6.69 3.36
CA ASP A 98 -14.40 -5.23 3.60
C ASP A 98 -13.52 -4.83 4.81
N HIS A 99 -13.26 -5.77 5.71
CA HIS A 99 -12.53 -5.57 6.95
C HIS A 99 -11.00 -5.67 6.83
N HIS A 100 -10.51 -6.17 5.69
CA HIS A 100 -9.08 -6.28 5.40
C HIS A 100 -8.71 -5.30 4.29
N GLN A 101 -7.56 -4.65 4.42
CA GLN A 101 -7.16 -3.57 3.52
C GLN A 101 -5.72 -3.77 3.04
N HIS A 102 -5.47 -3.48 1.77
CA HIS A 102 -4.13 -3.41 1.20
C HIS A 102 -3.81 -1.96 0.85
N PHE A 103 -2.64 -1.50 1.30
CA PHE A 103 -2.12 -0.17 1.07
C PHE A 103 -0.81 -0.24 0.31
N ILE A 104 -0.70 0.61 -0.71
CA ILE A 104 0.54 0.89 -1.42
C ILE A 104 1.15 2.14 -0.78
N PRO A 105 2.28 2.02 -0.06
CA PRO A 105 2.89 3.19 0.58
C PRO A 105 3.47 4.13 -0.48
N ASP A 106 3.16 5.42 -0.38
CA ASP A 106 3.86 6.43 -1.18
C ASP A 106 5.22 6.78 -0.57
N LEU A 107 6.14 7.27 -1.41
CA LEU A 107 7.50 7.58 -1.00
C LEU A 107 7.56 8.64 0.12
N ALA A 108 6.67 9.64 0.10
CA ALA A 108 6.65 10.67 1.14
C ALA A 108 6.24 10.07 2.50
N SER A 109 5.24 9.20 2.53
CA SER A 109 4.87 8.45 3.73
C SER A 109 6.03 7.62 4.27
N VAL A 110 6.78 6.91 3.42
CA VAL A 110 7.98 6.18 3.84
C VAL A 110 9.02 7.13 4.45
N HIS A 111 9.25 8.29 3.83
CA HIS A 111 10.16 9.30 4.38
C HIS A 111 9.74 9.81 5.76
N TYR A 112 8.44 10.06 6.01
CA TYR A 112 7.96 10.43 7.34
C TYR A 112 8.33 9.37 8.38
N LEU A 113 8.04 8.10 8.10
CA LEU A 113 8.26 6.99 9.04
C LEU A 113 9.74 6.72 9.30
N VAL A 114 10.57 6.76 8.25
CA VAL A 114 12.02 6.56 8.36
C VAL A 114 12.68 7.73 9.09
N THR A 115 12.30 8.96 8.77
CA THR A 115 12.83 10.16 9.42
C THR A 115 12.49 10.16 10.90
N TYR A 116 11.23 9.86 11.25
CA TYR A 116 10.85 9.78 12.66
C TYR A 116 11.61 8.66 13.39
N HIS A 117 11.79 7.50 12.77
CA HIS A 117 12.59 6.42 13.34
C HIS A 117 14.05 6.83 13.60
N ALA A 118 14.67 7.56 12.67
CA ALA A 118 16.02 8.11 12.87
C ALA A 118 16.06 9.07 14.06
N LEU A 119 15.11 10.00 14.16
CA LEU A 119 15.01 10.92 15.30
C LEU A 119 14.82 10.18 16.63
N VAL A 120 14.03 9.11 16.65
CA VAL A 120 13.86 8.27 17.85
C VAL A 120 15.18 7.61 18.25
N ASN A 121 15.93 7.06 17.29
CA ASN A 121 17.24 6.47 17.58
C ASN A 121 18.22 7.51 18.13
N ASP A 122 18.27 8.69 17.52
CA ASP A 122 19.14 9.80 17.95
C ASP A 122 18.74 10.32 19.34
N ALA A 123 17.43 10.39 19.65
CA ALA A 123 16.95 10.78 20.97
C ALA A 123 17.27 9.73 22.05
N LEU A 124 17.22 8.44 21.69
CA LEU A 124 17.56 7.34 22.58
C LEU A 124 19.07 7.23 22.84
N SER A 125 19.91 7.58 21.86
CA SER A 125 21.37 7.63 22.04
C SER A 125 21.85 8.91 22.70
N GLY A 126 21.03 9.97 22.73
CA GLY A 126 21.39 11.30 23.21
C GLY A 126 22.13 12.16 22.18
N ASP A 127 22.12 11.74 20.90
CA ASP A 127 22.76 12.43 19.79
C ASP A 127 21.84 13.45 19.11
N LEU A 128 20.53 13.41 19.40
CA LEU A 128 19.57 14.36 18.84
C LEU A 128 19.78 15.75 19.44
N VAL A 129 20.26 16.70 18.64
CA VAL A 129 20.39 18.11 19.02
C VAL A 129 19.48 18.97 18.15
N VAL A 130 18.61 19.74 18.79
CA VAL A 130 17.70 20.69 18.14
C VAL A 130 17.97 22.07 18.72
N GLY A 131 18.71 22.91 18.00
CA GLY A 131 19.15 24.20 18.54
C GLY A 131 20.09 24.02 19.73
N ASP A 132 19.69 24.51 20.89
CA ASP A 132 20.42 24.40 22.17
C ASP A 132 19.90 23.29 23.08
N ILE A 133 18.91 22.49 22.64
CA ILE A 133 18.33 21.39 23.40
C ILE A 133 18.72 20.03 22.84
N THR A 134 18.92 19.06 23.75
CA THR A 134 19.08 17.63 23.43
C THR A 134 17.83 16.89 23.94
N PRO A 135 16.73 16.84 23.16
CA PRO A 135 15.49 16.23 23.61
C PRO A 135 15.66 14.72 23.81
N ASP A 136 15.19 14.23 24.95
CA ASP A 136 15.00 12.80 25.17
C ASP A 136 13.77 12.28 24.38
N LEU A 137 13.53 10.97 24.42
CA LEU A 137 12.41 10.36 23.70
C LEU A 137 11.05 10.99 24.08
N LEU A 138 10.81 11.26 25.36
CA LEU A 138 9.55 11.84 25.83
C LEU A 138 9.35 13.26 25.31
N ARG A 139 10.42 14.07 25.29
CA ARG A 139 10.37 15.42 24.72
C ARG A 139 10.19 15.38 23.22
N LEU A 140 10.88 14.49 22.50
CA LEU A 140 10.70 14.30 21.06
C LEU A 140 9.25 13.92 20.72
N GLN A 141 8.67 12.94 21.42
CA GLN A 141 7.28 12.55 21.20
C GLN A 141 6.30 13.71 21.44
N SER A 142 6.55 14.53 22.47
CA SER A 142 5.76 15.74 22.73
C SER A 142 5.89 16.77 21.61
N LEU A 143 7.10 17.02 21.10
CA LEU A 143 7.32 17.92 19.97
C LEU A 143 6.61 17.43 18.69
N MET A 144 6.61 16.12 18.42
CA MET A 144 5.90 15.56 17.28
C MET A 144 4.39 15.78 17.35
N ARG A 145 3.81 15.68 18.55
CA ARG A 145 2.39 15.99 18.79
C ARG A 145 2.10 17.49 18.69
N GLU A 146 2.98 18.34 19.24
CA GLU A 146 2.84 19.81 19.19
C GLU A 146 2.91 20.36 17.76
N THR A 147 3.73 19.74 16.89
CA THR A 147 3.97 20.21 15.52
C THR A 147 3.01 19.65 14.49
N ASP A 148 2.19 18.65 14.85
CA ASP A 148 1.22 18.03 13.95
C ASP A 148 1.82 17.43 12.65
N LEU A 149 3.13 17.22 12.58
CA LEU A 149 3.81 16.81 11.35
C LEU A 149 3.28 15.48 10.79
N LEU A 150 2.95 14.52 11.66
CA LEU A 150 2.44 13.22 11.25
C LEU A 150 1.05 13.29 10.60
N LYS A 151 0.29 14.39 10.81
CA LYS A 151 -1.02 14.60 10.17
C LYS A 151 -0.92 14.71 8.66
N HIS A 152 0.26 15.00 8.12
CA HIS A 152 0.52 15.12 6.69
C HIS A 152 1.02 13.82 6.05
N CYS A 153 1.17 12.74 6.81
CA CYS A 153 1.55 11.44 6.26
C CYS A 153 0.33 10.74 5.68
N THR A 154 0.28 10.59 4.35
CA THR A 154 -0.84 9.99 3.61
C THR A 154 -1.16 8.58 4.10
N LEU A 155 -0.15 7.73 4.35
CA LEU A 155 -0.37 6.38 4.85
C LEU A 155 -1.06 6.35 6.23
N LEU A 156 -0.73 7.31 7.11
CA LEU A 156 -1.40 7.43 8.42
C LEU A 156 -2.83 7.97 8.28
N GLN A 157 -3.08 8.85 7.30
CA GLN A 157 -4.44 9.28 6.96
C GLN A 157 -5.27 8.11 6.40
N GLN A 158 -4.71 7.32 5.48
CA GLN A 158 -5.34 6.11 4.93
C GLN A 158 -5.67 5.07 6.02
N PHE A 159 -4.83 4.98 7.05
CA PHE A 159 -5.10 4.16 8.23
C PHE A 159 -6.23 4.68 9.13
N GLY A 160 -6.73 5.88 8.88
CA GLY A 160 -7.78 6.54 9.64
C GLY A 160 -7.28 7.15 10.95
N PHE A 161 -5.98 7.39 11.11
CA PHE A 161 -5.46 8.10 12.28
C PHE A 161 -5.69 9.61 12.19
N PHE A 162 -5.83 10.13 10.96
CA PHE A 162 -6.05 11.54 10.69
C PHE A 162 -7.06 11.70 9.56
N GLU A 163 -7.72 12.87 9.51
CA GLU A 163 -8.59 13.23 8.39
C GLU A 163 -7.77 13.37 7.11
N MET A 164 -8.33 12.84 6.02
CA MET A 164 -7.79 13.00 4.68
C MET A 164 -7.87 14.46 4.26
N GLN A 165 -6.73 15.08 3.96
CA GLN A 165 -6.73 16.45 3.48
C GLN A 165 -7.20 16.49 2.02
N PRO A 166 -8.06 17.45 1.62
CA PRO A 166 -8.69 17.48 0.29
C PRO A 166 -7.71 17.64 -0.88
N ASN A 167 -6.46 18.03 -0.61
CA ASN A 167 -5.40 18.14 -1.61
C ASN A 167 -4.42 16.96 -1.60
N THR A 168 -4.53 16.05 -0.63
CA THR A 168 -3.83 14.78 -0.63
C THR A 168 -4.77 13.79 -1.28
N ILE A 169 -4.82 13.81 -2.62
CA ILE A 169 -5.57 12.79 -3.37
C ILE A 169 -4.96 11.46 -2.93
N PRO A 170 -5.70 10.61 -2.19
CA PRO A 170 -5.24 9.25 -2.00
C PRO A 170 -5.17 8.63 -3.38
N ASN A 171 -4.09 7.91 -3.68
CA ASN A 171 -4.04 7.00 -4.82
C ASN A 171 -5.12 5.89 -4.77
N ASP A 172 -6.00 5.91 -3.75
CA ASP A 172 -7.14 5.00 -3.52
C ASP A 172 -8.53 5.61 -3.80
N VAL A 173 -8.67 6.91 -4.10
CA VAL A 173 -9.89 7.34 -4.78
C VAL A 173 -9.68 6.95 -6.22
N PHE A 174 -10.49 6.00 -6.72
CA PHE A 174 -10.65 5.71 -8.15
C PHE A 174 -10.60 7.03 -8.94
N SER A 175 -9.42 7.33 -9.46
CA SER A 175 -9.14 8.53 -10.22
C SER A 175 -8.87 8.03 -11.61
N ILE A 176 -9.80 8.32 -12.52
CA ILE A 176 -9.65 7.96 -13.92
C ILE A 176 -8.28 8.45 -14.42
N ALA A 177 -7.82 9.63 -13.97
CA ALA A 177 -6.51 10.15 -14.30
C ALA A 177 -5.35 9.24 -13.84
N ALA A 178 -5.37 8.76 -12.59
CA ALA A 178 -4.33 7.87 -12.06
C ALA A 178 -4.32 6.50 -12.75
N VAL A 179 -5.51 5.97 -13.04
CA VAL A 179 -5.67 4.73 -13.81
C VAL A 179 -5.10 4.90 -15.22
N THR A 180 -5.43 6.01 -15.88
CA THR A 180 -4.94 6.27 -17.25
C THR A 180 -3.44 6.53 -17.30
N GLU A 181 -2.88 7.24 -16.31
CA GLU A 181 -1.44 7.49 -16.22
C GLU A 181 -0.68 6.17 -16.02
N PHE A 182 -1.16 5.32 -15.11
CA PHE A 182 -0.63 3.97 -14.94
C PHE A 182 -0.66 3.18 -16.25
N MET A 183 -1.79 3.16 -16.96
CA MET A 183 -1.90 2.41 -18.22
C MET A 183 -0.88 2.90 -19.26
N VAL A 184 -0.73 4.22 -19.40
CA VAL A 184 0.23 4.82 -20.33
C VAL A 184 1.66 4.46 -19.94
N ASP A 185 2.02 4.61 -18.65
CA ASP A 185 3.36 4.30 -18.15
C ASP A 185 3.70 2.81 -18.33
N ARG A 186 2.74 1.91 -18.10
CA ARG A 186 2.97 0.47 -18.31
C ARG A 186 3.22 0.14 -19.77
N VAL A 187 2.40 0.68 -20.67
CA VAL A 187 2.57 0.47 -22.11
C VAL A 187 3.87 1.11 -22.62
N ALA A 188 4.24 2.30 -22.14
CA ALA A 188 5.49 2.97 -22.50
C ALA A 188 6.72 2.17 -22.05
N ASN A 189 6.69 1.60 -20.84
CA ASN A 189 7.79 0.79 -20.32
C ASN A 189 7.96 -0.56 -21.05
N GLN A 190 6.87 -1.18 -21.51
CA GLN A 190 6.91 -2.47 -22.21
C GLN A 190 6.95 -2.33 -23.74
N GLN A 191 6.73 -1.13 -24.27
CA GLN A 191 6.57 -0.76 -25.70
C GLN A 191 5.37 -1.42 -26.40
N CYS A 192 5.03 -2.66 -26.06
CA CYS A 192 3.88 -3.40 -26.57
C CYS A 192 3.49 -4.50 -25.58
N MET A 193 2.19 -4.65 -25.29
CA MET A 193 1.67 -5.70 -24.41
C MET A 193 0.26 -6.14 -24.78
N ALA A 194 -0.17 -7.29 -24.28
CA ALA A 194 -1.54 -7.76 -24.45
C ALA A 194 -2.53 -6.91 -23.64
N ILE A 195 -3.70 -6.60 -24.22
CA ILE A 195 -4.74 -5.83 -23.53
C ILE A 195 -5.20 -6.56 -22.27
N GLU A 196 -5.41 -7.88 -22.32
CA GLU A 196 -5.81 -8.67 -21.15
C GLU A 196 -4.82 -8.53 -19.99
N GLN A 197 -3.52 -8.54 -20.28
CA GLN A 197 -2.51 -8.36 -19.25
C GLN A 197 -2.59 -6.96 -18.63
N LEU A 198 -2.75 -5.92 -19.45
CA LEU A 198 -2.88 -4.55 -18.96
C LEU A 198 -4.14 -4.38 -18.09
N VAL A 199 -5.26 -4.98 -18.50
CA VAL A 199 -6.51 -4.99 -17.75
C VAL A 199 -6.33 -5.70 -16.40
N GLN A 200 -5.73 -6.89 -16.39
CA GLN A 200 -5.46 -7.63 -15.16
C GLN A 200 -4.57 -6.85 -14.19
N GLU A 201 -3.50 -6.23 -14.70
CA GLU A 201 -2.61 -5.40 -13.89
C GLU A 201 -3.34 -4.17 -13.34
N THR A 202 -4.20 -3.54 -14.14
CA THR A 202 -4.98 -2.38 -13.72
C THR A 202 -5.99 -2.74 -12.63
N VAL A 203 -6.80 -3.79 -12.84
CA VAL A 203 -7.81 -4.23 -11.87
C VAL A 203 -7.15 -4.74 -10.58
N ALA A 204 -5.96 -5.35 -10.68
CA ALA A 204 -5.19 -5.74 -9.50
C ALA A 204 -4.60 -4.55 -8.72
N GLN A 205 -4.33 -3.42 -9.41
CA GLN A 205 -3.71 -2.24 -8.80
C GLN A 205 -4.71 -1.20 -8.29
N PHE A 206 -5.89 -1.08 -8.90
CA PHE A 206 -6.88 -0.08 -8.55
C PHE A 206 -8.17 -0.73 -8.06
N HIS A 207 -8.51 -0.52 -6.78
CA HIS A 207 -9.79 -0.95 -6.24
C HIS A 207 -10.93 -0.10 -6.83
N GLY A 208 -12.01 -0.75 -7.30
CA GLY A 208 -13.21 -0.08 -7.81
C GLY A 208 -13.27 0.11 -9.33
N ILE A 209 -12.30 -0.44 -10.09
CA ILE A 209 -12.40 -0.61 -11.53
C ILE A 209 -12.66 -2.09 -11.86
N ASP A 210 -13.66 -2.35 -12.69
CA ASP A 210 -13.90 -3.68 -13.27
C ASP A 210 -13.20 -3.81 -14.63
N GLU A 211 -13.13 -5.05 -15.14
CA GLU A 211 -12.45 -5.35 -16.40
C GLU A 211 -13.07 -4.56 -17.58
N ASP A 212 -14.40 -4.51 -17.67
CA ASP A 212 -15.11 -3.79 -18.74
C ASP A 212 -14.75 -2.30 -18.77
N ARG A 213 -14.64 -1.69 -17.59
CA ARG A 213 -14.29 -0.28 -17.46
C ARG A 213 -12.82 -0.02 -17.73
N ALA A 214 -11.93 -0.94 -17.34
CA ALA A 214 -10.51 -0.87 -17.70
C ALA A 214 -10.32 -0.96 -19.23
N VAL A 215 -11.02 -1.89 -19.88
CA VAL A 215 -11.04 -2.01 -21.36
C VAL A 215 -11.55 -0.72 -21.99
N GLY A 216 -12.66 -0.16 -21.48
CA GLY A 216 -13.21 1.11 -21.95
C GLY A 216 -12.18 2.26 -21.91
N LEU A 217 -11.43 2.38 -20.82
CA LEU A 217 -10.40 3.41 -20.68
C LEU A 217 -9.24 3.24 -21.66
N ILE A 218 -8.83 2.00 -21.97
CA ILE A 218 -7.78 1.73 -22.97
C ILE A 218 -8.22 2.26 -24.34
N TYR A 219 -9.46 1.98 -24.76
CA TYR A 219 -9.99 2.49 -26.03
C TYR A 219 -10.23 4.00 -26.02
N ASP A 220 -10.58 4.59 -24.89
CA ASP A 220 -10.69 6.05 -24.76
C ASP A 220 -9.33 6.73 -24.89
N LEU A 221 -8.28 6.16 -24.29
CA LEU A 221 -6.90 6.62 -24.42
C LEU A 221 -6.40 6.51 -25.86
N ALA A 222 -6.68 5.39 -26.53
CA ALA A 222 -6.31 5.17 -27.93
C ALA A 222 -7.01 6.15 -28.90
N ARG A 223 -8.24 6.57 -28.60
CA ARG A 223 -9.01 7.52 -29.43
C ARG A 223 -8.69 8.98 -29.12
N GLY A 224 -8.40 9.31 -27.86
CA GLY A 224 -8.26 10.68 -27.38
C GLY A 224 -6.84 11.22 -27.46
N ALA A 225 -5.98 10.78 -26.54
CA ALA A 225 -4.68 11.39 -26.27
C ALA A 225 -3.56 10.93 -27.22
N GLN A 226 -3.79 9.88 -28.03
CA GLN A 226 -2.82 9.28 -28.96
C GLN A 226 -1.46 8.89 -28.33
N LEU A 227 -1.42 8.65 -27.02
CA LEU A 227 -0.20 8.16 -26.33
C LEU A 227 -0.01 6.65 -26.52
N ILE A 228 -1.11 5.94 -26.77
CA ILE A 228 -1.15 4.50 -27.02
C ILE A 228 -2.03 4.21 -28.22
N ALA A 229 -1.80 3.08 -28.89
CA ALA A 229 -2.64 2.55 -29.95
C ALA A 229 -2.95 1.08 -29.71
N VAL A 230 -4.12 0.65 -30.21
CA VAL A 230 -4.55 -0.75 -30.18
C VAL A 230 -4.33 -1.35 -31.56
N LEU A 231 -3.65 -2.49 -31.58
CA LEU A 231 -3.45 -3.31 -32.77
C LEU A 231 -4.60 -4.33 -32.87
N ASP A 232 -5.14 -4.45 -34.08
CA ASP A 232 -6.17 -5.44 -34.45
C ASP A 232 -7.47 -5.32 -33.65
N THR A 233 -8.12 -4.15 -33.75
CA THR A 233 -9.36 -3.83 -33.01
C THR A 233 -10.56 -4.72 -33.34
N GLU A 234 -10.49 -5.52 -34.40
CA GLU A 234 -11.56 -6.43 -34.84
C GLU A 234 -11.35 -7.87 -34.31
N ALA A 235 -10.20 -8.18 -33.71
CA ALA A 235 -9.91 -9.48 -33.10
C ALA A 235 -10.55 -9.63 -31.71
N GLU A 236 -10.60 -10.85 -31.18
CA GLU A 236 -11.02 -11.10 -29.80
C GLU A 236 -10.06 -10.40 -28.82
N LEU A 237 -10.56 -9.95 -27.66
CA LEU A 237 -9.76 -9.17 -26.69
C LEU A 237 -8.43 -9.86 -26.30
N SER A 238 -8.44 -11.20 -26.24
CA SER A 238 -7.27 -12.05 -25.98
C SER A 238 -6.16 -11.98 -27.03
N GLU A 239 -6.49 -11.51 -28.23
CA GLU A 239 -5.57 -11.39 -29.36
C GLU A 239 -5.17 -9.93 -29.64
N GLN A 240 -5.80 -8.97 -28.97
CA GLN A 240 -5.51 -7.56 -29.13
C GLN A 240 -4.27 -7.13 -28.35
N LEU A 241 -3.45 -6.28 -28.99
CA LEU A 241 -2.26 -5.71 -28.39
C LEU A 241 -2.39 -4.19 -28.26
N VAL A 242 -1.76 -3.64 -27.24
CA VAL A 242 -1.63 -2.20 -27.04
C VAL A 242 -0.16 -1.82 -27.04
N TYR A 243 0.18 -0.75 -27.75
CA TYR A 243 1.56 -0.28 -27.90
C TYR A 243 1.66 1.23 -27.74
N SER A 244 2.83 1.71 -27.32
CA SER A 244 3.08 3.14 -27.15
C SER A 244 3.31 3.80 -28.51
N ILE A 245 2.77 4.99 -28.71
CA ILE A 245 3.08 5.80 -29.89
C ILE A 245 4.17 6.79 -29.46
N ASP A 246 5.37 6.63 -29.99
CA ASP A 246 6.47 7.58 -29.73
C ASP A 246 6.06 8.98 -30.22
N THR A 247 6.10 9.98 -29.33
CA THR A 247 6.21 11.40 -29.70
C THR A 247 7.65 11.83 -29.87
#